data_AF-A0A7R6YZZ9-F1
#
_entry.id   AF-A0A7R6YZZ9-F1
#
_cell.length_a   1.000
_cell.length_b   1.000
_cell.length_c   1.000
_cell.angle_alpha   90.00
_cell.angle_beta   90.00
_cell.angle_gamma   90.00
#
_symmetry.space_group_name_H-M   'P 1'
#
loop_
_entity.id
_entity.type
_entity.pdbx_description
1 polymer ?
#
loop_
_entity_poly.entity_id
_entity_poly.type
_entity_poly.pdbx_seq_one_letter_code
_entity_poly.pdbx_strand_id
1 'polypeptide(L)'
;MPEGMANRTVAPPAGLPARPAGQRGVFVNLYGLLTATLVFCAAAHANALELKPFKDDLFAYPAILSSEGAYTVVDYRELRDINARDKVPERRAQAQYVDTSVRKVQQDLLLKTGAGTIRHVAVGRTQGAGIIVLYLHGQGGSRKQGVDDFTFGGNFNRIKNLMAGNGGLYLSPDFSDFGDTGAAQIAALIDHYAERSPDAKIFVACGSMGGALCWKLAARKNAGGRIDGLLLLGSLWDESFFSSPAFKRRVPVFFGQGSKDPVFPVENQEAFFRSIQAKSKTYPTRFVRFETGTHGTPIRMTDWRGTLNWMLSKAP
;
A
#
# COMPACT_ATOMS: atom_id res chain seq x y z
N MET A 1 -58.23 -27.73 35.85
CA MET A 1 -59.19 -27.96 36.94
C MET A 1 -59.69 -29.39 36.79
N PRO A 2 -59.64 -30.23 37.84
CA PRO A 2 -59.03 -30.05 39.18
C PRO A 2 -57.50 -29.76 39.10
N GLU A 3 -56.69 -29.45 40.12
CA GLU A 3 -56.70 -29.64 41.60
C GLU A 3 -56.41 -31.08 42.08
N GLY A 4 -55.56 -31.36 43.09
CA GLY A 4 -54.58 -30.50 43.77
C GLY A 4 -54.07 -31.12 45.10
N MET A 5 -52.77 -31.03 45.41
CA MET A 5 -52.10 -31.42 46.69
C MET A 5 -52.14 -32.95 47.02
N ALA A 6 -51.22 -33.60 47.75
CA ALA A 6 -49.83 -33.34 48.23
C ALA A 6 -49.15 -34.77 48.43
N ASN A 7 -48.19 -35.12 49.30
CA ASN A 7 -47.49 -34.46 50.43
C ASN A 7 -46.15 -35.18 50.80
N ARG A 8 -45.38 -34.54 51.70
CA ARG A 8 -44.22 -34.95 52.52
C ARG A 8 -43.69 -36.40 52.53
N THR A 9 -42.40 -36.51 52.22
CA THR A 9 -41.31 -37.20 52.97
C THR A 9 -41.65 -37.92 54.30
N VAL A 10 -41.19 -39.17 54.44
CA VAL A 10 -40.80 -39.78 55.74
C VAL A 10 -39.57 -40.70 55.56
N ALA A 11 -38.58 -40.56 56.44
CA ALA A 11 -37.58 -41.57 56.79
C ALA A 11 -37.16 -41.34 58.26
N PRO A 12 -37.07 -42.40 59.09
CA PRO A 12 -35.86 -42.63 59.92
C PRO A 12 -35.66 -44.15 60.19
N PRO A 13 -34.86 -44.66 61.17
CA PRO A 13 -33.94 -43.98 62.09
C PRO A 13 -32.53 -44.62 62.29
N ALA A 14 -31.68 -43.85 63.00
CA ALA A 14 -30.68 -44.26 63.99
C ALA A 14 -29.49 -45.19 63.64
N GLY A 15 -28.27 -44.65 63.81
CA GLY A 15 -27.01 -45.38 63.96
C GLY A 15 -25.92 -44.50 64.59
N LEU A 16 -25.74 -44.59 65.91
CA LEU A 16 -24.77 -43.83 66.74
C LEU A 16 -24.40 -44.67 67.98
N PRO A 17 -23.32 -44.37 68.73
CA PRO A 17 -22.18 -43.49 68.43
C PRO A 17 -20.80 -44.13 68.66
N ALA A 18 -19.72 -43.44 68.26
CA ALA A 18 -18.44 -43.48 68.97
C ALA A 18 -17.62 -42.20 68.73
N ARG A 19 -17.03 -41.64 69.80
CA ARG A 19 -15.99 -40.59 69.78
C ARG A 19 -14.92 -40.94 70.81
N PRO A 20 -13.65 -40.60 70.53
CA PRO A 20 -12.76 -40.04 71.54
C PRO A 20 -12.67 -38.52 71.37
N ALA A 21 -12.21 -37.80 72.41
CA ALA A 21 -11.99 -36.36 72.38
C ALA A 21 -10.49 -36.02 72.27
N GLY A 22 -10.14 -35.01 71.47
CA GLY A 22 -8.76 -34.56 71.23
C GLY A 22 -8.66 -33.03 71.19
N GLN A 23 -7.91 -32.47 72.13
CA GLN A 23 -7.86 -31.06 72.54
C GLN A 23 -7.56 -29.98 71.47
N ARG A 24 -8.26 -28.84 71.60
CA ARG A 24 -7.75 -27.45 71.56
C ARG A 24 -6.97 -26.91 70.32
N GLY A 25 -7.72 -26.29 69.40
CA GLY A 25 -7.64 -24.83 69.18
C GLY A 25 -6.83 -24.27 67.99
N VAL A 26 -6.83 -22.92 67.92
CA VAL A 26 -6.07 -22.02 67.02
C VAL A 26 -6.64 -21.77 65.60
N PHE A 27 -7.26 -20.59 65.46
CA PHE A 27 -7.35 -19.67 64.30
C PHE A 27 -7.57 -20.16 62.85
N VAL A 28 -8.74 -19.75 62.32
CA VAL A 28 -8.99 -19.16 60.98
C VAL A 28 -7.84 -19.17 59.95
N ASN A 29 -8.07 -19.84 58.80
CA ASN A 29 -8.02 -19.14 57.50
C ASN A 29 -8.75 -19.88 56.36
N LEU A 30 -9.28 -19.08 55.43
CA LEU A 30 -10.10 -19.53 54.30
C LEU A 30 -9.25 -19.60 53.01
N TYR A 31 -8.77 -20.80 52.65
CA TYR A 31 -8.07 -21.03 51.37
C TYR A 31 -9.00 -21.65 50.33
N GLY A 32 -9.74 -20.79 49.62
CA GLY A 32 -10.42 -21.19 48.38
C GLY A 32 -9.41 -21.36 47.24
N LEU A 33 -9.46 -22.48 46.52
CA LEU A 33 -8.66 -22.67 45.30
C LEU A 33 -9.20 -21.78 44.18
N LEU A 34 -8.54 -20.64 43.92
CA LEU A 34 -8.64 -19.91 42.67
C LEU A 34 -7.67 -20.50 41.65
N THR A 35 -8.16 -21.35 40.75
CA THR A 35 -7.44 -21.76 39.54
C THR A 35 -7.34 -20.58 38.57
N ALA A 36 -6.22 -19.86 38.60
CA ALA A 36 -5.96 -18.73 37.72
C ALA A 36 -5.62 -19.22 36.29
N THR A 37 -6.61 -19.24 35.40
CA THR A 37 -6.41 -19.56 33.98
C THR A 37 -5.63 -18.44 33.28
N LEU A 38 -4.29 -18.56 33.25
CA LEU A 38 -3.42 -17.67 32.50
C LEU A 38 -3.64 -17.85 30.99
N VAL A 39 -4.55 -17.05 30.43
CA VAL A 39 -4.71 -16.90 28.98
C VAL A 39 -3.44 -16.22 28.44
N PHE A 40 -2.55 -17.03 27.88
CA PHE A 40 -1.34 -16.57 27.23
C PHE A 40 -1.72 -15.89 25.90
N CYS A 41 -2.05 -14.60 25.97
CA CYS A 41 -2.21 -13.75 24.80
C CYS A 41 -0.85 -13.60 24.11
N ALA A 42 -0.51 -14.59 23.27
CA ALA A 42 0.56 -14.47 22.30
C ALA A 42 0.21 -13.30 21.38
N ALA A 43 0.81 -12.14 21.64
CA ALA A 43 0.72 -10.98 20.78
C ALA A 43 1.35 -11.38 19.44
N ALA A 44 0.51 -11.75 18.48
CA ALA A 44 0.91 -11.97 17.11
C ALA A 44 1.38 -10.61 16.57
N HIS A 45 2.68 -10.35 16.69
CA HIS A 45 3.35 -9.32 15.92
C HIS A 45 3.16 -9.69 14.45
N ALA A 46 2.10 -9.13 13.86
CA ALA A 46 1.96 -9.07 12.42
C ALA A 46 3.20 -8.33 11.91
N ASN A 47 4.17 -9.08 11.40
CA ASN A 47 5.32 -8.53 10.72
C ASN A 47 4.77 -7.74 9.53
N ALA A 48 4.70 -6.41 9.70
CA ALA A 48 4.32 -5.51 8.64
C ALA A 48 5.20 -5.82 7.43
N LEU A 49 4.59 -6.04 6.26
CA LEU A 49 5.31 -6.49 5.08
C LEU A 49 6.35 -5.43 4.70
N GLU A 50 7.61 -5.66 5.09
CA GLU A 50 8.72 -4.81 4.69
C GLU A 50 9.41 -5.45 3.49
N LEU A 51 9.50 -4.70 2.39
CA LEU A 51 10.25 -5.14 1.22
C LEU A 51 11.73 -5.25 1.58
N LYS A 52 12.42 -6.28 1.06
CA LYS A 52 13.88 -6.37 1.03
C LYS A 52 14.46 -5.29 0.12
N PRO A 53 15.63 -4.72 0.44
CA PRO A 53 16.27 -3.65 -0.34
C PRO A 53 16.65 -4.09 -1.74
N PHE A 54 16.65 -3.14 -2.68
CA PHE A 54 17.24 -3.33 -4.01
C PHE A 54 17.85 -2.03 -4.52
N LYS A 55 19.19 -2.00 -4.57
CA LYS A 55 20.02 -0.84 -4.94
C LYS A 55 19.66 0.43 -4.14
N ASP A 56 19.22 0.29 -2.89
CA ASP A 56 18.66 1.40 -2.10
C ASP A 56 19.62 2.60 -2.02
N ASP A 57 20.91 2.39 -1.77
CA ASP A 57 21.92 3.47 -1.67
C ASP A 57 22.05 4.31 -2.95
N LEU A 58 21.78 3.72 -4.13
CA LEU A 58 21.81 4.41 -5.43
C LEU A 58 20.51 5.19 -5.71
N PHE A 59 19.42 4.88 -5.02
CA PHE A 59 18.08 5.45 -5.27
C PHE A 59 17.47 6.12 -4.01
N ALA A 60 18.24 6.24 -2.94
CA ALA A 60 17.92 7.10 -1.81
C ALA A 60 17.79 8.56 -2.28
N TYR A 61 16.98 9.35 -1.57
CA TYR A 61 16.96 10.78 -1.82
C TYR A 61 18.34 11.39 -1.52
N PRO A 62 18.78 12.41 -2.29
CA PRO A 62 19.95 13.23 -1.95
C PRO A 62 19.66 14.10 -0.71
N ALA A 63 20.41 15.19 -0.53
CA ALA A 63 20.19 16.11 0.59
C ALA A 63 18.71 16.52 0.74
N ILE A 64 18.22 16.53 1.96
CA ILE A 64 16.88 16.99 2.31
C ILE A 64 17.00 18.46 2.72
N LEU A 65 16.32 19.36 2.01
CA LEU A 65 16.34 20.80 2.26
C LEU A 65 15.45 21.18 3.45
N SER A 66 14.30 20.51 3.58
CA SER A 66 13.45 20.56 4.79
C SER A 66 12.60 19.30 4.91
N SER A 67 12.14 18.98 6.13
CA SER A 67 11.18 17.90 6.35
C SER A 67 10.26 18.23 7.53
N GLU A 68 9.02 18.52 7.24
CA GLU A 68 8.00 19.02 8.15
C GLU A 68 6.86 17.99 8.26
N GLY A 69 7.04 17.02 9.16
CA GLY A 69 6.09 15.94 9.43
C GLY A 69 5.85 15.04 8.21
N ALA A 70 4.78 15.33 7.46
CA ALA A 70 4.36 14.59 6.27
C ALA A 70 4.88 15.18 4.94
N TYR A 71 5.51 16.35 4.98
CA TYR A 71 6.01 17.08 3.80
C TYR A 71 7.55 17.11 3.81
N THR A 72 8.19 16.82 2.69
CA THR A 72 9.66 16.77 2.57
C THR A 72 10.12 17.47 1.28
N VAL A 73 11.13 18.33 1.37
CA VAL A 73 11.79 18.94 0.20
C VAL A 73 13.14 18.28 -0.03
N VAL A 74 13.34 17.77 -1.25
CA VAL A 74 14.57 17.13 -1.70
C VAL A 74 15.36 18.12 -2.57
N ASP A 75 16.66 18.23 -2.32
CA ASP A 75 17.65 18.93 -3.16
C ASP A 75 17.79 18.21 -4.50
N TYR A 76 16.83 18.29 -5.42
CA TYR A 76 17.00 17.73 -6.76
C TYR A 76 17.92 18.64 -7.60
N ARG A 77 18.82 18.05 -8.38
CA ARG A 77 19.77 18.76 -9.25
C ARG A 77 20.01 17.98 -10.53
N GLU A 78 19.69 18.58 -11.67
CA GLU A 78 19.85 17.97 -13.00
C GLU A 78 21.25 17.36 -13.21
N LEU A 79 22.31 18.11 -12.92
CA LEU A 79 23.71 17.67 -13.09
C LEU A 79 24.04 16.37 -12.33
N ARG A 80 23.40 16.11 -11.20
CA ARG A 80 23.60 14.90 -10.38
C ARG A 80 22.59 13.81 -10.76
N ASP A 81 21.31 14.16 -10.78
CA ASP A 81 20.21 13.21 -10.83
C ASP A 81 19.84 12.79 -12.27
N ILE A 82 20.27 13.57 -13.26
CA ILE A 82 20.26 13.23 -14.69
C ILE A 82 21.69 13.01 -15.19
N ASN A 83 22.53 14.05 -15.28
CA ASN A 83 23.77 13.96 -16.05
C ASN A 83 24.81 13.00 -15.43
N ALA A 84 24.89 12.90 -14.09
CA ALA A 84 25.78 11.95 -13.41
C ALA A 84 25.15 10.56 -13.14
N ARG A 85 23.83 10.40 -13.31
CA ARG A 85 23.08 9.13 -13.17
C ARG A 85 22.90 8.39 -14.50
N ASP A 86 22.85 9.14 -15.60
CA ASP A 86 22.63 8.62 -16.94
C ASP A 86 23.94 8.50 -17.74
N LYS A 87 24.01 7.53 -18.66
CA LYS A 87 25.03 7.45 -19.72
C LYS A 87 24.61 8.28 -20.94
N VAL A 88 23.31 8.43 -21.17
CA VAL A 88 22.73 9.38 -22.14
C VAL A 88 21.57 10.07 -21.41
N PRO A 89 21.66 11.39 -21.14
CA PRO A 89 20.64 12.13 -20.37
C PRO A 89 19.21 11.79 -20.81
N GLU A 90 18.38 11.46 -19.81
CA GLU A 90 16.97 11.04 -19.88
C GLU A 90 16.67 9.73 -20.61
N ARG A 91 17.51 9.35 -21.57
CA ARG A 91 17.31 8.22 -22.47
C ARG A 91 17.94 6.92 -21.98
N ARG A 92 19.01 6.99 -21.18
CA ARG A 92 19.72 5.78 -20.70
C ARG A 92 20.51 6.00 -19.41
N ALA A 93 20.00 5.44 -18.31
CA ALA A 93 20.70 5.24 -17.04
C ALA A 93 22.06 4.53 -17.21
N GLN A 94 23.02 4.79 -16.31
CA GLN A 94 24.24 4.02 -16.23
C GLN A 94 23.98 2.58 -15.73
N ALA A 95 24.85 1.64 -16.09
CA ALA A 95 24.67 0.22 -15.80
C ALA A 95 24.50 -0.09 -14.29
N GLN A 96 25.13 0.69 -13.40
CA GLN A 96 24.99 0.51 -11.95
C GLN A 96 23.54 0.63 -11.45
N TYR A 97 22.69 1.42 -12.10
CA TYR A 97 21.28 1.61 -11.74
C TYR A 97 20.35 0.49 -12.27
N VAL A 98 20.85 -0.45 -13.08
CA VAL A 98 20.02 -1.38 -13.85
C VAL A 98 20.44 -2.84 -13.62
N ASP A 99 19.47 -3.71 -13.37
CA ASP A 99 19.62 -5.17 -13.46
C ASP A 99 18.55 -5.73 -14.41
N THR A 100 18.99 -6.17 -15.60
CA THR A 100 18.09 -6.71 -16.63
C THR A 100 17.73 -8.18 -16.41
N SER A 101 18.28 -8.87 -15.40
CA SER A 101 17.95 -10.27 -15.13
C SER A 101 16.48 -10.46 -14.74
N VAL A 102 15.82 -9.41 -14.24
CA VAL A 102 14.37 -9.35 -13.98
C VAL A 102 13.53 -9.65 -15.22
N ARG A 103 14.07 -9.45 -16.44
CA ARG A 103 13.38 -9.78 -17.70
C ARG A 103 13.00 -11.26 -17.81
N LYS A 104 13.68 -12.17 -17.09
CA LYS A 104 13.35 -13.60 -17.05
C LYS A 104 11.99 -13.91 -16.40
N VAL A 105 11.40 -12.94 -15.68
CA VAL A 105 10.05 -13.02 -15.09
C VAL A 105 9.13 -11.90 -15.59
N GLN A 106 9.45 -11.31 -16.76
CA GLN A 106 8.64 -10.29 -17.43
C GLN A 106 7.84 -10.90 -18.60
N GLN A 107 6.55 -10.61 -18.68
CA GLN A 107 5.62 -11.15 -19.69
C GLN A 107 4.80 -10.00 -20.30
N ASP A 108 4.72 -9.91 -21.63
CA ASP A 108 3.79 -9.00 -22.32
C ASP A 108 2.48 -9.75 -22.60
N LEU A 109 1.44 -9.41 -21.85
CA LEU A 109 0.19 -10.17 -21.72
C LEU A 109 -1.02 -9.41 -22.29
N LEU A 110 -2.09 -10.16 -22.52
CA LEU A 110 -3.36 -9.66 -23.03
C LEU A 110 -4.50 -10.30 -22.23
N LEU A 111 -5.21 -9.49 -21.46
CA LEU A 111 -6.41 -9.91 -20.72
C LEU A 111 -7.66 -9.47 -21.49
N LYS A 112 -8.61 -10.37 -21.70
CA LYS A 112 -9.95 -10.05 -22.22
C LYS A 112 -10.93 -9.91 -21.05
N THR A 113 -11.70 -8.82 -21.02
CA THR A 113 -12.67 -8.51 -19.97
C THR A 113 -13.95 -7.91 -20.57
N GLY A 114 -15.02 -7.79 -19.76
CA GLY A 114 -16.20 -7.02 -20.15
C GLY A 114 -15.94 -5.51 -20.36
N ALA A 115 -14.82 -4.98 -19.85
CA ALA A 115 -14.37 -3.60 -20.10
C ALA A 115 -13.46 -3.47 -21.35
N GLY A 116 -13.27 -4.57 -22.10
CA GLY A 116 -12.43 -4.61 -23.30
C GLY A 116 -11.15 -5.44 -23.14
N THR A 117 -10.23 -5.27 -24.08
CA THR A 117 -8.95 -6.01 -24.14
C THR A 117 -7.81 -5.17 -23.58
N ILE A 118 -7.16 -5.67 -22.53
CA ILE A 118 -6.16 -4.95 -21.74
C ILE A 118 -4.79 -5.58 -22.00
N ARG A 119 -3.99 -4.93 -22.85
CA ARG A 119 -2.57 -5.27 -23.01
C ARG A 119 -1.80 -4.74 -21.81
N HIS A 120 -0.96 -5.56 -21.19
CA HIS A 120 -0.21 -5.16 -20.01
C HIS A 120 1.07 -5.98 -19.88
N VAL A 121 2.13 -5.38 -19.36
CA VAL A 121 3.34 -6.11 -19.02
C VAL A 121 3.29 -6.46 -17.53
N ALA A 122 3.41 -7.74 -17.22
CA ALA A 122 3.46 -8.28 -15.86
C ALA A 122 4.89 -8.73 -15.51
N VAL A 123 5.33 -8.47 -14.28
CA VAL A 123 6.69 -8.77 -13.81
C VAL A 123 6.68 -9.29 -12.38
N GLY A 124 7.16 -10.52 -12.16
CA GLY A 124 7.13 -11.17 -10.85
C GLY A 124 6.05 -12.25 -10.75
N ARG A 125 5.37 -12.35 -9.61
CA ARG A 125 4.37 -13.41 -9.34
C ARG A 125 2.99 -13.04 -9.85
N THR A 126 2.50 -13.69 -10.90
CA THR A 126 1.13 -13.49 -11.43
C THR A 126 0.04 -14.20 -10.60
N GLN A 127 0.42 -15.03 -9.63
CA GLN A 127 -0.43 -15.71 -8.65
C GLN A 127 0.30 -15.78 -7.31
N GLY A 128 -0.41 -15.69 -6.18
CA GLY A 128 0.19 -15.76 -4.84
C GLY A 128 1.24 -14.66 -4.58
N ALA A 129 0.97 -13.44 -5.06
CA ALA A 129 1.76 -12.26 -4.77
C ALA A 129 1.42 -11.72 -3.36
N GLY A 130 2.41 -11.26 -2.60
CA GLY A 130 2.17 -10.55 -1.33
C GLY A 130 1.85 -9.06 -1.52
N ILE A 131 2.16 -8.51 -2.69
CA ILE A 131 2.00 -7.10 -3.06
C ILE A 131 1.86 -6.98 -4.57
N ILE A 132 0.94 -6.11 -5.02
CA ILE A 132 0.77 -5.74 -6.43
C ILE A 132 0.99 -4.24 -6.56
N VAL A 133 1.87 -3.82 -7.48
CA VAL A 133 2.12 -2.41 -7.81
C VAL A 133 1.79 -2.18 -9.29
N LEU A 134 0.81 -1.33 -9.56
CA LEU A 134 0.47 -0.87 -10.91
C LEU A 134 1.13 0.48 -11.20
N TYR A 135 1.65 0.69 -12.40
CA TYR A 135 2.00 2.02 -12.90
C TYR A 135 1.17 2.38 -14.14
N LEU A 136 0.32 3.41 -13.98
CA LEU A 136 -0.48 4.01 -15.04
C LEU A 136 0.30 5.19 -15.64
N HIS A 137 0.51 5.14 -16.95
CA HIS A 137 1.34 6.09 -17.68
C HIS A 137 0.64 7.43 -17.93
N GLY A 138 1.42 8.45 -18.28
CA GLY A 138 0.91 9.75 -18.70
C GLY A 138 0.40 9.78 -20.15
N GLN A 139 -0.01 10.96 -20.62
CA GLN A 139 -0.33 11.21 -22.02
C GLN A 139 0.89 10.91 -22.92
N GLY A 140 0.67 10.26 -24.06
CA GLY A 140 1.76 9.78 -24.94
C GLY A 140 2.54 8.57 -24.41
N GLY A 141 2.24 8.09 -23.19
CA GLY A 141 2.81 6.88 -22.62
C GLY A 141 2.20 5.58 -23.16
N SER A 142 2.71 4.45 -22.66
CA SER A 142 2.15 3.10 -22.89
C SER A 142 2.68 2.12 -21.83
N ARG A 143 2.17 0.88 -21.81
CA ARG A 143 2.71 -0.24 -21.02
C ARG A 143 4.21 -0.47 -21.18
N LYS A 144 4.79 -0.04 -22.32
CA LYS A 144 6.22 -0.16 -22.60
C LYS A 144 7.06 0.87 -21.84
N GLN A 145 6.53 2.08 -21.62
CA GLN A 145 7.21 3.13 -20.86
C GLN A 145 7.46 2.66 -19.42
N GLY A 146 6.42 2.12 -18.76
CA GLY A 146 6.50 1.68 -17.37
C GLY A 146 7.39 0.46 -17.12
N VAL A 147 7.93 -0.18 -18.16
CA VAL A 147 8.87 -1.32 -18.04
C VAL A 147 10.19 -1.10 -18.76
N ASP A 148 10.45 0.09 -19.30
CA ASP A 148 11.75 0.40 -19.89
C ASP A 148 12.83 0.42 -18.80
N ASP A 149 13.91 -0.33 -19.01
CA ASP A 149 14.93 -0.54 -17.97
C ASP A 149 15.89 0.65 -17.79
N PHE A 150 15.89 1.60 -18.72
CA PHE A 150 16.96 2.58 -18.89
C PHE A 150 16.50 4.04 -18.77
N THR A 151 15.26 4.35 -19.14
CA THR A 151 14.66 5.68 -18.94
C THR A 151 14.42 6.00 -17.46
N PHE A 152 14.15 7.27 -17.14
CA PHE A 152 13.89 7.74 -15.77
C PHE A 152 14.98 7.31 -14.75
N GLY A 153 16.24 7.30 -15.19
CA GLY A 153 17.39 6.87 -14.37
C GLY A 153 17.30 5.43 -13.87
N GLY A 154 16.58 4.55 -14.58
CA GLY A 154 16.37 3.15 -14.20
C GLY A 154 15.31 2.93 -13.12
N ASN A 155 14.48 3.93 -12.77
CA ASN A 155 13.53 3.76 -11.66
C ASN A 155 12.43 2.73 -11.94
N PHE A 156 12.06 2.51 -13.21
CA PHE A 156 11.20 1.39 -13.60
C PHE A 156 11.91 0.03 -13.50
N ASN A 157 13.23 -0.04 -13.70
CA ASN A 157 14.00 -1.25 -13.42
C ASN A 157 14.05 -1.56 -11.92
N ARG A 158 14.16 -0.54 -11.05
CA ARG A 158 14.13 -0.71 -9.59
C ARG A 158 12.81 -1.29 -9.09
N ILE A 159 11.65 -0.72 -9.48
CA ILE A 159 10.35 -1.28 -9.02
C ILE A 159 10.10 -2.70 -9.55
N LYS A 160 10.48 -3.00 -10.80
CA LYS A 160 10.43 -4.38 -11.33
C LYS A 160 11.23 -5.36 -10.48
N ASN A 161 12.48 -5.00 -10.14
CA ASN A 161 13.34 -5.85 -9.31
C ASN A 161 12.83 -5.96 -7.85
N LEU A 162 12.36 -4.85 -7.25
CA LEU A 162 11.75 -4.85 -5.93
C LEU A 162 10.55 -5.81 -5.85
N MET A 163 9.65 -5.79 -6.82
CA MET A 163 8.50 -6.70 -6.83
C MET A 163 8.91 -8.15 -7.08
N ALA A 164 9.73 -8.41 -8.10
CA ALA A 164 10.21 -9.77 -8.39
C ALA A 164 10.99 -10.41 -7.24
N GLY A 165 11.86 -9.64 -6.57
CA GLY A 165 12.68 -10.12 -5.44
C GLY A 165 11.92 -10.33 -4.13
N ASN A 166 10.75 -9.70 -3.97
CA ASN A 166 9.93 -9.80 -2.75
C ASN A 166 8.68 -10.69 -2.90
N GLY A 167 8.57 -11.45 -4.00
CA GLY A 167 7.38 -12.26 -4.26
C GLY A 167 6.12 -11.42 -4.52
N GLY A 168 6.31 -10.21 -5.03
CA GLY A 168 5.26 -9.32 -5.50
C GLY A 168 5.06 -9.39 -7.01
N LEU A 169 4.19 -8.50 -7.49
CA LEU A 169 3.85 -8.32 -8.89
C LEU A 169 3.94 -6.83 -9.26
N TYR A 170 4.66 -6.52 -10.33
CA TYR A 170 4.58 -5.22 -10.98
C TYR A 170 3.78 -5.32 -12.28
N LEU A 171 2.89 -4.37 -12.51
CA LEU A 171 2.07 -4.26 -13.71
C LEU A 171 2.24 -2.88 -14.36
N SER A 172 2.47 -2.83 -15.66
CA SER A 172 2.23 -1.62 -16.46
C SER A 172 1.22 -1.95 -17.57
N PRO A 173 0.02 -1.36 -17.56
CA PRO A 173 -1.02 -1.60 -18.56
C PRO A 173 -1.11 -0.49 -19.62
N ASP A 174 -1.63 -0.83 -20.79
CA ASP A 174 -2.29 0.11 -21.70
C ASP A 174 -3.77 0.25 -21.29
N PHE A 175 -4.38 1.37 -21.65
CA PHE A 175 -5.81 1.66 -21.47
C PHE A 175 -6.30 2.56 -22.61
N SER A 176 -7.61 2.56 -22.91
CA SER A 176 -8.16 3.28 -24.07
C SER A 176 -8.22 4.80 -23.91
N ASP A 177 -8.40 5.28 -22.68
CA ASP A 177 -8.57 6.69 -22.35
C ASP A 177 -8.22 6.97 -20.89
N PHE A 178 -8.12 8.25 -20.51
CA PHE A 178 -8.04 8.72 -19.12
C PHE A 178 -9.43 8.90 -18.48
N GLY A 179 -10.47 8.32 -19.10
CA GLY A 179 -11.87 8.43 -18.73
C GLY A 179 -12.39 7.21 -17.98
N ASP A 180 -13.70 7.00 -18.04
CA ASP A 180 -14.36 5.91 -17.31
C ASP A 180 -14.18 4.54 -17.98
N THR A 181 -13.87 4.49 -19.29
CA THR A 181 -13.51 3.25 -19.99
C THR A 181 -12.14 2.75 -19.52
N GLY A 182 -11.12 3.61 -19.50
CA GLY A 182 -9.81 3.29 -18.96
C GLY A 182 -9.88 2.93 -17.48
N ALA A 183 -10.66 3.67 -16.68
CA ALA A 183 -10.86 3.34 -15.27
C ALA A 183 -11.59 1.99 -15.06
N ALA A 184 -12.51 1.62 -15.95
CA ALA A 184 -13.15 0.30 -15.93
C ALA A 184 -12.18 -0.82 -16.33
N GLN A 185 -11.32 -0.59 -17.33
CA GLN A 185 -10.27 -1.51 -17.76
C GLN A 185 -9.28 -1.77 -16.61
N ILE A 186 -8.72 -0.72 -16.00
CA ILE A 186 -7.77 -0.90 -14.90
C ILE A 186 -8.44 -1.52 -13.67
N ALA A 187 -9.70 -1.20 -13.37
CA ALA A 187 -10.44 -1.88 -12.31
C ALA A 187 -10.58 -3.39 -12.59
N ALA A 188 -10.90 -3.79 -13.82
CA ALA A 188 -11.01 -5.20 -14.19
C ALA A 188 -9.64 -5.93 -14.18
N LEU A 189 -8.54 -5.23 -14.48
CA LEU A 189 -7.18 -5.77 -14.32
C LEU A 189 -6.81 -5.97 -12.85
N ILE A 190 -7.19 -5.03 -11.97
CA ILE A 190 -7.00 -5.13 -10.52
C ILE A 190 -7.81 -6.30 -9.95
N ASP A 191 -9.10 -6.41 -10.30
CA ASP A 191 -9.95 -7.54 -9.89
C ASP A 191 -9.35 -8.89 -10.32
N HIS A 192 -8.90 -9.02 -11.58
CA HIS A 192 -8.26 -10.23 -12.10
C HIS A 192 -7.02 -10.68 -11.31
N TYR A 193 -6.13 -9.76 -10.93
CA TYR A 193 -4.94 -10.13 -10.16
C TYR A 193 -5.22 -10.28 -8.66
N ALA A 194 -6.22 -9.58 -8.11
CA ALA A 194 -6.69 -9.78 -6.74
C ALA A 194 -7.31 -11.18 -6.54
N GLU A 195 -8.10 -11.68 -7.49
CA GLU A 195 -8.59 -13.08 -7.49
C GLU A 195 -7.46 -14.12 -7.39
N ARG A 196 -6.30 -13.80 -7.98
CA ARG A 196 -5.13 -14.70 -8.07
C ARG A 196 -4.13 -14.51 -6.93
N SER A 197 -4.30 -13.46 -6.13
CA SER A 197 -3.45 -13.10 -5.00
C SER A 197 -4.34 -12.43 -3.92
N PRO A 198 -5.22 -13.18 -3.25
CA PRO A 198 -6.27 -12.61 -2.40
C PRO A 198 -5.73 -11.81 -1.20
N ASP A 199 -4.54 -12.15 -0.72
CA ASP A 199 -3.86 -11.49 0.40
C ASP A 199 -2.96 -10.30 -0.03
N ALA A 200 -2.90 -9.99 -1.34
CA ALA A 200 -1.99 -8.97 -1.85
C ALA A 200 -2.44 -7.55 -1.48
N LYS A 201 -1.53 -6.74 -0.94
CA LYS A 201 -1.74 -5.29 -0.84
C LYS A 201 -1.54 -4.62 -2.20
N ILE A 202 -2.50 -3.78 -2.63
CA ILE A 202 -2.57 -3.28 -4.01
C ILE A 202 -2.30 -1.77 -4.08
N PHE A 203 -1.23 -1.38 -4.76
CA PHE A 203 -0.82 0.02 -4.92
C PHE A 203 -0.92 0.47 -6.37
N VAL A 204 -1.45 1.68 -6.60
CA VAL A 204 -1.55 2.27 -7.94
C VAL A 204 -0.73 3.55 -7.99
N ALA A 205 0.34 3.54 -8.77
CA ALA A 205 1.11 4.71 -9.13
C ALA A 205 0.62 5.28 -10.47
N CYS A 206 0.57 6.61 -10.55
CA CYS A 206 -0.01 7.35 -11.67
C CYS A 206 0.92 8.51 -12.04
N GLY A 207 1.48 8.46 -13.25
CA GLY A 207 2.27 9.54 -13.82
C GLY A 207 1.41 10.50 -14.65
N SER A 208 1.54 11.81 -14.45
CA SER A 208 0.85 12.82 -15.26
C SER A 208 -0.67 12.59 -15.35
N MET A 209 -1.27 12.64 -16.55
CA MET A 209 -2.70 12.36 -16.78
C MET A 209 -3.19 11.01 -16.24
N GLY A 210 -2.30 10.04 -15.98
CA GLY A 210 -2.65 8.80 -15.27
C GLY A 210 -3.33 9.05 -13.93
N GLY A 211 -3.11 10.22 -13.30
CA GLY A 211 -3.80 10.65 -12.08
C GLY A 211 -5.33 10.63 -12.18
N ALA A 212 -5.89 10.95 -13.36
CA ALA A 212 -7.34 10.90 -13.58
C ALA A 212 -7.89 9.47 -13.43
N LEU A 213 -7.09 8.45 -13.80
CA LEU A 213 -7.44 7.05 -13.56
C LEU A 213 -7.26 6.69 -12.08
N CYS A 214 -6.23 7.17 -11.38
CA CYS A 214 -6.11 6.99 -9.92
C CYS A 214 -7.35 7.51 -9.17
N TRP A 215 -7.83 8.72 -9.51
CA TRP A 215 -9.00 9.32 -8.84
C TRP A 215 -10.32 8.62 -9.22
N LYS A 216 -10.50 8.25 -10.50
CA LYS A 216 -11.65 7.42 -10.91
C LYS A 216 -11.64 6.03 -10.25
N LEU A 217 -10.49 5.38 -10.12
CA LEU A 217 -10.36 4.10 -9.39
C LEU A 217 -10.70 4.26 -7.91
N ALA A 218 -10.20 5.33 -7.26
CA ALA A 218 -10.49 5.67 -5.88
C ALA A 218 -12.00 5.85 -5.62
N ALA A 219 -12.72 6.45 -6.57
CA ALA A 219 -14.17 6.68 -6.54
C ALA A 219 -15.03 5.42 -6.77
N ARG A 220 -14.53 4.40 -7.48
CA ARG A 220 -15.28 3.17 -7.79
C ARG A 220 -15.42 2.27 -6.55
N LYS A 221 -16.62 1.68 -6.37
CA LYS A 221 -16.92 0.76 -5.26
C LYS A 221 -16.03 -0.49 -5.24
N ASN A 222 -15.65 -1.04 -6.40
CA ASN A 222 -14.74 -2.19 -6.47
C ASN A 222 -13.29 -1.77 -6.25
N ALA A 223 -12.70 -0.96 -7.14
CA ALA A 223 -11.29 -0.59 -7.07
C ALA A 223 -10.94 0.21 -5.79
N GLY A 224 -11.72 1.23 -5.43
CA GLY A 224 -11.54 1.98 -4.18
C GLY A 224 -11.81 1.15 -2.91
N GLY A 225 -12.49 0.01 -3.04
CA GLY A 225 -12.64 -1.00 -1.99
C GLY A 225 -11.43 -1.94 -1.84
N ARG A 226 -10.55 -2.04 -2.85
CA ARG A 226 -9.38 -2.94 -2.86
C ARG A 226 -8.01 -2.25 -2.84
N ILE A 227 -7.89 -1.03 -3.34
CA ILE A 227 -6.60 -0.33 -3.44
C ILE A 227 -6.14 0.11 -2.04
N ASP A 228 -4.89 -0.16 -1.70
CA ASP A 228 -4.27 0.10 -0.39
C ASP A 228 -3.22 1.22 -0.43
N GLY A 229 -3.00 1.84 -1.58
CA GLY A 229 -2.32 3.14 -1.68
C GLY A 229 -2.27 3.72 -3.09
N LEU A 230 -2.21 5.04 -3.17
CA LEU A 230 -2.20 5.83 -4.42
C LEU A 230 -0.93 6.70 -4.47
N LEU A 231 -0.12 6.57 -5.52
CA LEU A 231 1.08 7.38 -5.74
C LEU A 231 0.87 8.31 -6.94
N LEU A 232 0.91 9.62 -6.72
CA LEU A 232 0.70 10.65 -7.73
C LEU A 232 2.06 11.26 -8.07
N LEU A 233 2.54 11.03 -9.29
CA LEU A 233 3.91 11.32 -9.72
C LEU A 233 3.90 12.38 -10.83
N GLY A 234 4.07 13.66 -10.47
CA GLY A 234 3.96 14.77 -11.42
C GLY A 234 2.56 14.80 -12.04
N SER A 235 1.52 14.85 -11.20
CA SER A 235 0.16 14.40 -11.54
C SER A 235 -0.91 15.29 -10.90
N LEU A 236 -2.07 15.42 -11.57
CA LEU A 236 -3.21 16.23 -11.12
C LEU A 236 -3.82 15.83 -9.76
N TRP A 237 -4.54 16.78 -9.18
CA TRP A 237 -5.42 16.68 -8.01
C TRP A 237 -6.89 16.49 -8.41
N ASP A 238 -7.74 16.01 -7.48
CA ASP A 238 -9.19 15.90 -7.67
C ASP A 238 -9.92 15.90 -6.31
N GLU A 239 -10.72 16.93 -6.02
CA GLU A 239 -11.44 17.04 -4.74
C GLU A 239 -12.62 16.06 -4.61
N SER A 240 -13.08 15.42 -5.70
CA SER A 240 -14.06 14.34 -5.62
C SER A 240 -13.55 13.16 -4.78
N PHE A 241 -12.23 13.03 -4.64
CA PHE A 241 -11.56 12.09 -3.74
C PHE A 241 -12.13 12.12 -2.32
N PHE A 242 -12.50 13.28 -1.76
CA PHE A 242 -13.06 13.39 -0.40
C PHE A 242 -14.39 12.65 -0.22
N SER A 243 -15.13 12.40 -1.30
CA SER A 243 -16.38 11.62 -1.29
C SER A 243 -16.16 10.11 -1.45
N SER A 244 -14.95 9.71 -1.88
CA SER A 244 -14.66 8.39 -2.45
C SER A 244 -14.65 7.23 -1.42
N PRO A 245 -14.91 5.98 -1.86
CA PRO A 245 -14.63 4.78 -1.07
C PRO A 245 -13.20 4.72 -0.54
N ALA A 246 -12.20 5.10 -1.34
CA ALA A 246 -10.79 5.08 -0.92
C ALA A 246 -10.49 6.08 0.22
N PHE A 247 -11.01 7.31 0.15
CA PHE A 247 -10.84 8.29 1.23
C PHE A 247 -11.55 7.85 2.52
N LYS A 248 -12.74 7.23 2.39
CA LYS A 248 -13.47 6.62 3.53
C LYS A 248 -12.71 5.45 4.16
N ARG A 249 -12.06 4.61 3.33
CA ARG A 249 -11.09 3.59 3.77
C ARG A 249 -9.75 4.17 4.25
N ARG A 250 -9.54 5.49 4.18
CA ARG A 250 -8.28 6.18 4.54
C ARG A 250 -7.06 5.65 3.77
N VAL A 251 -7.25 5.27 2.51
CA VAL A 251 -6.20 4.75 1.62
C VAL A 251 -5.02 5.73 1.57
N PRO A 252 -3.78 5.28 1.88
CA PRO A 252 -2.56 6.10 1.80
C PRO A 252 -2.37 6.83 0.47
N VAL A 253 -1.98 8.10 0.52
CA VAL A 253 -1.72 8.92 -0.68
C VAL A 253 -0.32 9.55 -0.62
N PHE A 254 0.54 9.16 -1.56
CA PHE A 254 1.84 9.77 -1.78
C PHE A 254 1.79 10.75 -2.96
N PHE A 255 2.39 11.92 -2.76
CA PHE A 255 2.61 12.92 -3.81
C PHE A 255 4.11 13.09 -4.03
N GLY A 256 4.57 12.87 -5.25
CA GLY A 256 5.88 13.31 -5.71
C GLY A 256 5.69 14.41 -6.74
N GLN A 257 6.25 15.60 -6.51
CA GLN A 257 6.02 16.78 -7.36
C GLN A 257 7.30 17.59 -7.59
N GLY A 258 7.54 18.05 -8.82
CA GLY A 258 8.64 18.97 -9.13
C GLY A 258 8.25 20.42 -8.84
N SER A 259 9.12 21.21 -8.21
CA SER A 259 8.81 22.63 -7.92
C SER A 259 8.80 23.54 -9.16
N LYS A 260 9.28 23.04 -10.31
CA LYS A 260 9.25 23.68 -11.63
C LYS A 260 8.50 22.80 -12.65
N ASP A 261 7.46 22.08 -12.24
CA ASP A 261 6.55 21.40 -13.17
C ASP A 261 5.66 22.42 -13.91
N PRO A 262 5.80 22.58 -15.24
CA PRO A 262 5.01 23.55 -16.02
C PRO A 262 3.63 23.00 -16.44
N VAL A 263 3.34 21.73 -16.18
CA VAL A 263 2.07 21.05 -16.55
C VAL A 263 1.12 21.01 -15.36
N PHE A 264 1.63 20.65 -14.18
CA PHE A 264 0.90 20.70 -12.91
C PHE A 264 1.68 21.52 -11.89
N PRO A 265 1.40 22.83 -11.76
CA PRO A 265 2.08 23.71 -10.81
C PRO A 265 2.02 23.18 -9.37
N VAL A 266 3.16 23.23 -8.68
CA VAL A 266 3.35 22.60 -7.37
C VAL A 266 2.40 23.15 -6.31
N GLU A 267 2.07 24.44 -6.41
CA GLU A 267 1.20 25.18 -5.51
C GLU A 267 -0.20 24.55 -5.41
N ASN A 268 -0.72 24.04 -6.54
CA ASN A 268 -2.03 23.39 -6.62
C ASN A 268 -2.00 22.00 -5.97
N GLN A 269 -0.95 21.22 -6.24
CA GLN A 269 -0.79 19.89 -5.64
C GLN A 269 -0.56 19.98 -4.13
N GLU A 270 0.18 21.00 -3.68
CA GLU A 270 0.32 21.32 -2.26
C GLU A 270 -0.99 21.81 -1.64
N ALA A 271 -1.79 22.62 -2.34
CA ALA A 271 -3.10 23.06 -1.85
C ALA A 271 -4.04 21.87 -1.61
N PHE A 272 -4.05 20.89 -2.52
CA PHE A 272 -4.79 19.63 -2.36
C PHE A 272 -4.25 18.76 -1.22
N PHE A 273 -2.93 18.64 -1.07
CA PHE A 273 -2.32 17.97 0.09
C PHE A 273 -2.72 18.63 1.42
N ARG A 274 -2.69 19.97 1.48
CA ARG A 274 -3.15 20.75 2.63
C ARG A 274 -4.65 20.58 2.88
N SER A 275 -5.50 20.48 1.85
CA SER A 275 -6.94 20.24 2.03
C SER A 275 -7.23 18.81 2.52
N ILE A 276 -6.48 17.78 2.12
CA ILE A 276 -6.52 16.44 2.74
C ILE A 276 -6.23 16.52 4.25
N GLN A 277 -5.14 17.19 4.64
CA GLN A 277 -4.78 17.37 6.06
C GLN A 277 -5.84 18.17 6.85
N ALA A 278 -6.46 19.18 6.23
CA ALA A 278 -7.54 19.96 6.83
C ALA A 278 -8.82 19.11 7.04
N LYS A 279 -9.15 18.21 6.11
CA LYS A 279 -10.28 17.26 6.27
C LYS A 279 -10.01 16.19 7.33
N SER A 280 -8.76 15.73 7.48
CA SER A 280 -8.37 14.83 8.57
C SER A 280 -6.88 14.92 8.90
N LYS A 281 -6.55 15.53 10.06
CA LYS A 281 -5.16 15.75 10.53
C LYS A 281 -4.31 14.47 10.64
N THR A 282 -4.94 13.31 10.73
CA THR A 282 -4.29 12.00 10.86
C THR A 282 -4.32 11.19 9.55
N TYR A 283 -4.80 11.76 8.44
CA TYR A 283 -4.88 11.06 7.16
C TYR A 283 -3.48 10.59 6.73
N PRO A 284 -3.31 9.34 6.26
CA PRO A 284 -2.01 8.83 5.79
C PRO A 284 -1.65 9.43 4.42
N THR A 285 -1.27 10.71 4.40
CA THR A 285 -0.74 11.38 3.21
C THR A 285 0.72 11.78 3.42
N ARG A 286 1.49 11.80 2.33
CA ARG A 286 2.89 12.25 2.32
C ARG A 286 3.19 13.01 1.04
N PHE A 287 3.97 14.08 1.14
CA PHE A 287 4.40 14.90 0.01
C PHE A 287 5.92 14.95 -0.07
N VAL A 288 6.47 14.76 -1.27
CA VAL A 288 7.89 14.92 -1.58
C VAL A 288 8.02 15.91 -2.73
N ARG A 289 8.52 17.11 -2.43
CA ARG A 289 8.85 18.13 -3.43
C ARG A 289 10.29 17.94 -3.88
N PHE A 290 10.50 17.82 -5.19
CA PHE A 290 11.82 17.81 -5.80
C PHE A 290 12.17 19.24 -6.21
N GLU A 291 13.07 19.87 -5.47
CA GLU A 291 13.44 21.27 -5.68
C GLU A 291 14.17 21.46 -7.01
N THR A 292 13.81 22.51 -7.76
CA THR A 292 14.14 22.70 -9.18
C THR A 292 13.64 21.62 -10.16
N GLY A 293 12.98 20.56 -9.69
CA GLY A 293 12.50 19.44 -10.51
C GLY A 293 11.33 19.80 -11.42
N THR A 294 11.25 19.13 -12.58
CA THR A 294 10.21 19.33 -13.59
C THR A 294 9.19 18.17 -13.58
N HIS A 295 8.24 18.19 -14.51
CA HIS A 295 7.14 17.22 -14.62
C HIS A 295 7.57 15.73 -14.55
N GLY A 296 8.68 15.36 -15.18
CA GLY A 296 9.19 13.99 -15.18
C GLY A 296 9.98 13.58 -13.93
N THR A 297 10.41 14.53 -13.11
CA THR A 297 11.30 14.29 -11.96
C THR A 297 10.73 13.29 -10.94
N PRO A 298 9.43 13.32 -10.54
CA PRO A 298 8.88 12.36 -9.58
C PRO A 298 8.99 10.90 -10.02
N ILE A 299 8.81 10.62 -11.32
CA ILE A 299 8.92 9.26 -11.88
C ILE A 299 10.38 8.76 -11.79
N ARG A 300 11.36 9.63 -12.05
CA ARG A 300 12.80 9.33 -11.91
C ARG A 300 13.25 9.15 -10.46
N MET A 301 12.70 9.96 -9.55
CA MET A 301 13.29 10.17 -8.21
C MET A 301 12.56 9.47 -7.07
N THR A 302 11.29 9.07 -7.21
CA THR A 302 10.54 8.41 -6.12
C THR A 302 11.30 7.19 -5.59
N ASP A 303 11.63 7.21 -4.29
CA ASP A 303 12.14 6.03 -3.59
C ASP A 303 11.01 5.02 -3.42
N TRP A 304 10.92 4.08 -4.35
CA TRP A 304 9.91 3.04 -4.36
C TRP A 304 9.86 2.24 -3.05
N ARG A 305 11.01 1.91 -2.45
CA ARG A 305 11.02 1.05 -1.27
C ARG A 305 10.56 1.79 -0.01
N GLY A 306 11.13 2.95 0.30
CA GLY A 306 10.70 3.74 1.45
C GLY A 306 9.25 4.23 1.32
N THR A 307 8.78 4.51 0.10
CA THR A 307 7.38 4.88 -0.16
C THR A 307 6.43 3.70 0.02
N LEU A 308 6.73 2.52 -0.54
CA LEU A 308 5.88 1.33 -0.39
C LEU A 308 5.91 0.78 1.04
N ASN A 309 7.06 0.74 1.71
CA ASN A 309 7.13 0.34 3.13
C ASN A 309 6.34 1.31 4.03
N TRP A 310 6.40 2.62 3.75
CA TRP A 310 5.54 3.61 4.43
C TRP A 310 4.06 3.32 4.18
N MET A 311 3.64 3.08 2.94
CA MET A 311 2.24 2.75 2.61
C MET A 311 1.79 1.44 3.27
N LEU A 312 2.60 0.39 3.26
CA LEU A 312 2.31 -0.89 3.92
C LEU A 312 2.11 -0.71 5.43
N SER A 313 2.85 0.21 6.07
CA SER A 313 2.65 0.58 7.48
C SER A 313 1.39 1.44 7.77
N LYS A 314 0.62 1.81 6.72
CA LYS A 314 -0.57 2.68 6.78
C LYS A 314 -1.76 2.13 5.98
N ALA A 315 -1.61 0.96 5.36
CA ALA A 315 -2.66 0.32 4.57
C ALA A 315 -3.85 -0.06 5.47
N PRO A 316 -5.10 0.17 5.02
CA PRO A 316 -6.32 -0.24 5.73
C PRO A 316 -6.65 -1.73 5.54
#